data_AF-A0A3S0ZPD5-F1
#
_entry.id   AF-A0A3S0ZPD5-F1
#
_cell.length_a   1.000
_cell.length_b   1.000
_cell.length_c   1.000
_cell.angle_alpha   90.00
_cell.angle_beta   90.00
_cell.angle_gamma   90.00
#
_symmetry.space_group_name_H-M   'P 1'
#
loop_
_entity.id
_entity.type
_entity.pdbx_description
1 polymer ?
#
loop_
_entity_poly.entity_id
_entity_poly.type
_entity_poly.pdbx_seq_one_letter_code
_entity_poly.pdbx_strand_id
1 'polypeptide(L)'
;MDNTASEYKKSCADELDFSSINQYHESTMQISNQCFEYKKLCVGALGIIIAAMLKIGPETNPLLLSLTCLFITIGFWMCDTTAYYYQRVNRQKIYDIQTKISNRNFGENKAATQLENSWIAAIFNKSMILYMYCAGVFAFIFLNSITYFLLRNCINNHSA
;
A
#
# COMPACT_ATOMS: atom_id res chain seq x y z
N MET A 1 -45.54 -29.24 5.36
CA MET A 1 -44.16 -28.82 5.02
C MET A 1 -43.63 -28.12 6.26
N ASP A 2 -42.91 -28.88 7.08
CA ASP A 2 -42.36 -28.41 8.35
C ASP A 2 -41.15 -27.51 8.03
N ASN A 3 -41.31 -26.22 8.25
CA ASN A 3 -40.35 -25.17 7.88
C ASN A 3 -39.52 -24.78 9.12
N THR A 4 -39.02 -25.78 9.84
CA THR A 4 -38.14 -25.60 11.00
C THR A 4 -36.69 -25.50 10.53
N ALA A 5 -36.37 -24.46 9.76
CA ALA A 5 -35.00 -23.98 9.72
C ALA A 5 -34.68 -23.51 11.15
N SER A 6 -33.92 -24.32 11.90
CA SER A 6 -33.56 -24.02 13.28
C SER A 6 -33.00 -22.59 13.36
N GLU A 7 -33.68 -21.71 14.10
CA GLU A 7 -33.25 -20.33 14.30
C GLU A 7 -31.83 -20.32 14.89
N TYR A 8 -30.94 -19.52 14.29
CA TYR A 8 -29.56 -19.43 14.77
C TYR A 8 -29.54 -18.93 16.21
N LYS A 9 -29.03 -19.77 17.12
CA LYS A 9 -28.83 -19.41 18.52
C LYS A 9 -27.35 -19.18 18.79
N LYS A 10 -26.97 -17.92 19.02
CA LYS A 10 -25.59 -17.52 19.28
C LYS A 10 -25.04 -18.26 20.51
N SER A 11 -23.98 -19.04 20.29
CA SER A 11 -23.28 -19.73 21.37
C SER A 11 -22.22 -18.81 22.03
N CYS A 12 -21.78 -19.17 23.25
CA CYS A 12 -20.66 -18.49 23.91
C CYS A 12 -19.38 -18.49 23.04
N ALA A 13 -19.13 -19.60 22.33
CA ALA A 13 -18.02 -19.70 21.39
C ALA A 13 -18.16 -18.71 20.21
N ASP A 14 -19.38 -18.54 19.68
CA ASP A 14 -19.63 -17.55 18.63
C ASP A 14 -19.42 -16.13 19.16
N GLU A 15 -19.79 -15.83 20.40
CA GLU A 15 -19.57 -14.51 21.00
C GLU A 15 -18.09 -14.13 21.10
N LEU A 16 -17.22 -15.08 21.50
CA LEU A 16 -15.77 -14.89 21.49
C LEU A 16 -15.22 -14.69 20.07
N ASP A 17 -15.74 -15.44 19.09
CA ASP A 17 -15.36 -15.32 17.69
C ASP A 17 -15.79 -13.97 17.09
N PHE A 18 -17.01 -13.49 17.41
CA PHE A 18 -17.48 -12.16 17.02
C PHE A 18 -16.65 -11.03 17.64
N SER A 19 -16.25 -11.17 18.91
CA SER A 19 -15.32 -10.23 19.54
C SER A 19 -13.99 -10.18 18.80
N SER A 20 -13.45 -11.34 18.41
CA SER A 20 -12.22 -11.42 17.63
C SER A 20 -12.36 -10.78 16.24
N ILE A 21 -13.49 -11.02 15.54
CA ILE A 21 -13.80 -10.37 14.26
C ILE A 21 -13.79 -8.84 14.40
N ASN A 22 -14.44 -8.31 15.44
CA ASN A 22 -14.48 -6.87 15.68
C ASN A 22 -13.07 -6.29 15.90
N GLN A 23 -12.23 -6.95 16.70
CA GLN A 23 -10.84 -6.52 16.91
C GLN A 23 -10.03 -6.50 15.61
N TYR A 24 -10.15 -7.55 14.78
CA TYR A 24 -9.47 -7.57 13.48
C TYR A 24 -10.02 -6.51 12.52
N HIS A 25 -11.32 -6.23 12.55
CA HIS A 25 -11.93 -5.20 11.73
C HIS A 25 -11.44 -3.80 12.13
N GLU A 26 -11.45 -3.50 13.42
CA GLU A 26 -10.88 -2.25 13.96
C GLU A 26 -9.41 -2.08 13.60
N SER A 27 -8.60 -3.14 13.76
CA SER A 27 -7.20 -3.13 13.34
C SER A 27 -7.05 -2.89 11.82
N THR A 28 -7.89 -3.53 11.00
CA THR A 28 -7.92 -3.33 9.55
C THR A 28 -8.24 -1.88 9.17
N MET A 29 -9.15 -1.24 9.89
CA MET A 29 -9.51 0.16 9.69
C MET A 29 -8.39 1.12 10.12
N GLN A 30 -7.75 0.86 11.26
CA GLN A 30 -6.60 1.64 11.72
C GLN A 30 -5.44 1.56 10.72
N ILE A 31 -5.13 0.37 10.21
CA ILE A 31 -4.10 0.18 9.18
C ILE A 31 -4.46 0.98 7.92
N SER A 32 -5.73 0.94 7.48
CA SER A 32 -6.19 1.73 6.33
C SER A 32 -5.98 3.23 6.53
N ASN A 33 -6.23 3.73 7.74
CA ASN A 33 -5.99 5.14 8.07
C ASN A 33 -4.49 5.46 8.05
N GLN A 34 -3.64 4.58 8.59
CA GLN A 34 -2.18 4.74 8.52
C GLN A 34 -1.69 4.78 7.07
N CYS A 35 -2.21 3.92 6.20
CA CYS A 35 -1.92 3.93 4.77
C CYS A 35 -2.28 5.27 4.10
N PHE A 36 -3.34 5.93 4.54
CA PHE A 36 -3.71 7.26 4.06
C PHE A 36 -2.77 8.35 4.62
N GLU A 37 -2.41 8.27 5.89
CA GLU A 37 -1.43 9.18 6.50
C GLU A 37 -0.06 9.09 5.81
N TYR A 38 0.43 7.88 5.48
CA TYR A 38 1.68 7.72 4.73
C TYR A 38 1.66 8.42 3.37
N LYS A 39 0.52 8.38 2.67
CA LYS A 39 0.37 9.07 1.38
C LYS A 39 0.44 10.58 1.54
N LYS A 40 -0.27 11.12 2.54
CA LYS A 40 -0.23 12.56 2.85
C LYS A 40 1.18 13.01 3.22
N LEU A 41 1.85 12.27 4.09
CA LEU A 41 3.23 12.55 4.51
C LEU A 41 4.19 12.49 3.33
N CYS A 42 4.05 11.50 2.44
CA CYS A 42 4.86 11.40 1.23
C CYS A 42 4.71 12.64 0.35
N VAL A 43 3.48 13.05 0.02
CA VAL A 43 3.23 14.23 -0.83
C VAL A 43 3.72 15.51 -0.15
N GLY A 44 3.50 15.65 1.17
CA GLY A 44 4.00 16.78 1.95
C GLY A 44 5.53 16.86 1.95
N ALA A 45 6.21 15.73 2.20
CA ALA A 45 7.66 15.65 2.18
C ALA A 45 8.25 15.98 0.81
N LEU A 46 7.65 15.45 -0.28
CA LEU A 46 8.04 15.78 -1.65
C LEU A 46 7.90 17.29 -1.92
N GLY A 47 6.77 17.90 -1.52
CA GLY A 47 6.55 19.33 -1.70
C GLY A 47 7.59 20.20 -0.98
N ILE A 48 7.90 19.87 0.28
CA ILE A 48 8.91 20.60 1.07
C ILE A 48 10.29 20.47 0.42
N ILE A 49 10.69 19.27 0.01
CA ILE A 49 12.03 19.03 -0.54
C ILE A 49 12.20 19.69 -1.90
N ILE A 50 11.19 19.61 -2.78
CA ILE A 50 11.21 20.30 -4.07
C ILE A 50 11.33 21.81 -3.85
N ALA A 51 10.50 22.40 -2.97
CA ALA A 51 10.54 23.82 -2.68
C ALA A 51 11.89 24.26 -2.08
N ALA A 52 12.46 23.47 -1.16
CA ALA A 52 13.74 23.74 -0.54
C ALA A 52 14.88 23.69 -1.56
N MET A 53 14.94 22.65 -2.40
CA MET A 53 16.01 22.49 -3.39
C MET A 53 15.95 23.55 -4.50
N LEU A 54 14.75 23.99 -4.89
CA LEU A 54 14.58 25.07 -5.88
C LEU A 54 14.93 26.45 -5.32
N LYS A 55 14.71 26.71 -4.03
CA LYS A 55 14.91 28.03 -3.42
C LYS A 55 16.30 28.23 -2.80
N ILE A 56 16.92 27.17 -2.29
CA ILE A 56 18.13 27.25 -1.46
C ILE A 56 19.40 26.86 -2.26
N GLY A 57 19.27 26.09 -3.34
CA GLY A 57 20.43 25.60 -4.09
C GLY A 57 20.94 26.58 -5.14
N PRO A 58 22.24 26.91 -5.18
CA PRO A 58 22.85 27.45 -6.41
C PRO A 58 22.77 26.36 -7.48
N GLU A 59 22.22 26.67 -8.66
CA GLU A 59 22.05 25.74 -9.80
C GLU A 59 21.48 24.38 -9.38
N THR A 60 20.15 24.29 -9.21
CA THR A 60 19.49 23.04 -8.80
C THR A 60 19.84 21.91 -9.78
N ASN A 61 20.62 20.91 -9.32
CA ASN A 61 20.95 19.74 -10.13
C ASN A 61 19.69 18.86 -10.28
N PRO A 62 19.05 18.79 -11.47
CA PRO A 62 17.79 18.06 -11.66
C PRO A 62 17.96 16.55 -11.42
N LEU A 63 19.17 16.02 -11.63
CA LEU A 63 19.50 14.62 -11.36
C LEU A 63 19.45 14.32 -9.85
N LEU A 64 20.04 15.19 -9.02
CA LEU A 64 20.02 15.00 -7.57
C LEU A 64 18.61 15.17 -6.99
N LEU A 65 17.84 16.14 -7.50
CA LEU A 65 16.45 16.38 -7.08
C LEU A 65 15.56 15.17 -7.39
N SER A 66 15.59 14.70 -8.64
CA SER A 66 14.78 13.55 -9.08
C SER A 66 15.15 12.27 -8.32
N LEU A 67 16.45 12.02 -8.11
CA LEU A 67 16.91 10.87 -7.34
C LEU A 67 16.43 10.92 -5.88
N THR A 68 16.53 12.09 -5.23
CA THR A 68 16.08 12.28 -3.85
C THR A 68 14.58 12.02 -3.72
N CYS A 69 13.77 12.59 -4.62
CA CYS A 69 12.33 12.38 -4.63
C CYS A 69 11.93 10.92 -4.90
N LEU A 70 12.69 10.23 -5.75
CA LEU A 70 12.49 8.81 -6.05
C LEU A 70 12.74 7.95 -4.81
N PHE A 71 13.84 8.17 -4.08
CA PHE A 71 14.12 7.45 -2.83
C PHE A 71 13.04 7.65 -1.77
N ILE A 72 12.56 8.89 -1.61
CA ILE A 72 11.48 9.20 -0.66
C ILE A 72 10.21 8.44 -1.05
N THR A 73 9.83 8.51 -2.34
CA THR A 73 8.64 7.83 -2.86
C THR A 73 8.72 6.33 -2.62
N ILE A 74 9.86 5.69 -2.92
CA ILE A 74 10.07 4.25 -2.70
C ILE A 74 10.03 3.91 -1.21
N GLY A 75 10.66 4.72 -0.35
CA GLY A 75 10.63 4.50 1.11
C GLY A 75 9.21 4.48 1.66
N PHE A 76 8.39 5.48 1.31
CA PHE A 76 6.98 5.48 1.69
C PHE A 76 6.18 4.35 1.06
N TRP A 77 6.47 3.99 -0.20
CA TRP A 77 5.81 2.86 -0.86
C TRP A 77 6.07 1.53 -0.15
N MET A 78 7.28 1.30 0.34
CA MET A 78 7.63 0.11 1.13
C MET A 78 6.89 0.06 2.47
N CYS A 79 6.82 1.20 3.17
CA CYS A 79 6.05 1.31 4.42
C CYS A 79 4.56 1.01 4.17
N ASP A 80 3.96 1.62 3.14
CA ASP A 80 2.54 1.44 2.83
C ASP A 80 2.24 0.00 2.37
N THR A 81 3.15 -0.60 1.60
CA THR A 81 3.06 -2.01 1.20
C THR A 81 3.02 -2.93 2.41
N THR A 82 3.88 -2.69 3.39
CA THR A 82 3.95 -3.51 4.61
C THR A 82 2.66 -3.38 5.42
N ALA A 83 2.17 -2.16 5.60
CA ALA A 83 0.89 -1.91 6.26
C ALA A 83 -0.26 -2.64 5.53
N TYR A 84 -0.35 -2.49 4.21
CA TYR A 84 -1.37 -3.12 3.39
C TYR A 84 -1.30 -4.66 3.43
N TYR A 85 -0.10 -5.25 3.49
CA TYR A 85 0.06 -6.69 3.68
C TYR A 85 -0.60 -7.16 4.98
N TYR A 86 -0.36 -6.48 6.10
CA TYR A 86 -1.01 -6.82 7.36
C TYR A 86 -2.53 -6.57 7.34
N GLN A 87 -3.00 -5.57 6.58
CA GLN A 87 -4.42 -5.40 6.31
C GLN A 87 -5.05 -6.65 5.67
N ARG A 88 -4.36 -7.25 4.69
CA ARG A 88 -4.82 -8.50 4.05
C ARG A 88 -4.80 -9.67 5.02
N VAL A 89 -3.75 -9.80 5.84
CA VAL A 89 -3.65 -10.84 6.87
C VAL A 89 -4.83 -10.78 7.83
N ASN A 90 -5.19 -9.59 8.30
CA ASN A 90 -6.34 -9.42 9.20
C ASN A 90 -7.67 -9.80 8.53
N ARG A 91 -7.86 -9.42 7.27
CA ARG A 91 -9.05 -9.82 6.50
C ARG A 91 -9.14 -11.33 6.32
N GLN A 92 -8.01 -12.01 6.11
CA GLN A 92 -7.99 -13.47 6.04
C GLN A 92 -8.39 -14.11 7.38
N LYS A 93 -7.89 -13.58 8.51
CA LYS A 93 -8.28 -14.07 9.84
C LYS A 93 -9.77 -13.89 10.12
N ILE A 94 -10.36 -12.75 9.73
CA ILE A 94 -11.81 -12.52 9.83
C ILE A 94 -12.55 -13.58 9.02
N TYR A 95 -12.11 -13.81 7.79
CA TYR A 95 -12.71 -14.80 6.89
C TYR A 95 -12.64 -16.23 7.47
N ASP A 96 -11.50 -16.61 8.05
CA ASP A 96 -11.32 -17.93 8.67
C ASP A 96 -12.28 -18.13 9.85
N ILE A 97 -12.49 -17.10 10.67
CA ILE A 97 -13.41 -17.15 11.81
C ILE A 97 -14.86 -17.21 11.33
N GLN A 98 -15.24 -16.41 10.32
CA GLN A 98 -16.58 -16.45 9.72
C GLN A 98 -16.90 -17.83 9.14
N THR A 99 -15.92 -18.45 8.46
CA THR A 99 -16.05 -19.81 7.92
C THR A 99 -16.26 -20.83 9.05
N LYS A 100 -15.52 -20.70 10.16
CA LYS A 100 -15.72 -21.56 11.35
C LYS A 100 -17.12 -21.41 11.96
N ILE A 101 -17.62 -20.19 12.12
CA ILE A 101 -18.99 -19.93 12.62
C ILE A 101 -20.03 -20.56 11.68
N SER A 102 -19.88 -20.35 10.37
CA SER A 102 -20.79 -20.91 9.37
C SER A 102 -20.81 -22.44 9.43
N ASN A 103 -19.63 -23.07 9.45
CA ASN A 103 -19.51 -24.53 9.49
C ASN A 103 -20.12 -25.13 10.77
N ARG A 104 -19.98 -24.47 11.93
CA ARG A 104 -20.57 -24.94 13.20
C ARG A 104 -22.10 -24.86 13.23
N ASN A 105 -22.69 -23.86 12.56
CA ASN A 105 -24.12 -23.56 12.72
C ASN A 105 -24.99 -24.03 11.55
N PHE A 106 -24.44 -24.10 10.34
CA PHE A 106 -25.22 -24.43 9.14
C PHE A 106 -24.70 -25.67 8.40
N GLY A 107 -23.53 -26.22 8.78
CA GLY A 107 -22.94 -27.40 8.13
C GLY A 107 -22.57 -27.21 6.66
N GLU A 108 -22.85 -26.04 6.08
CA GLU A 108 -22.53 -25.71 4.70
C GLU A 108 -21.14 -25.09 4.61
N ASN A 109 -20.30 -25.71 3.79
CA ASN A 109 -19.02 -25.19 3.33
C ASN A 109 -19.25 -24.06 2.32
N LYS A 110 -19.99 -23.00 2.70
CA LYS A 110 -20.09 -21.74 1.94
C LYS A 110 -18.78 -20.97 2.10
N ALA A 111 -17.67 -21.61 1.78
CA ALA A 111 -16.36 -20.99 1.72
C ALA A 111 -16.31 -20.15 0.43
N ALA A 112 -16.60 -18.85 0.55
CA ALA A 112 -16.32 -17.90 -0.52
C ALA A 112 -14.80 -17.74 -0.68
N THR A 113 -14.20 -18.36 -1.70
CA THR A 113 -12.78 -18.21 -2.15
C THR A 113 -11.82 -17.56 -1.15
N GLN A 114 -10.93 -18.36 -0.55
CA GLN A 114 -9.82 -17.88 0.27
C GLN A 114 -9.08 -16.72 -0.42
N LEU A 115 -8.90 -15.61 0.32
CA LEU A 115 -8.05 -14.52 -0.13
C LEU A 115 -6.60 -14.95 0.03
N GLU A 116 -6.02 -15.51 -1.02
CA GLU A 116 -4.61 -15.89 -1.00
C GLU A 116 -3.75 -14.66 -0.64
N ASN A 117 -2.94 -14.81 0.40
CA ASN A 117 -2.07 -13.74 0.85
C ASN A 117 -0.79 -13.75 0.04
N SER A 118 -0.59 -12.72 -0.79
CA SER A 118 0.60 -12.58 -1.61
C SER A 118 1.20 -11.19 -1.40
N TRP A 119 2.51 -11.18 -1.08
CA TRP A 119 3.31 -9.96 -0.99
C TRP A 119 3.32 -9.19 -2.32
N ILE A 120 3.37 -9.89 -3.45
CA ILE A 120 3.32 -9.27 -4.78
C ILE A 120 1.98 -8.54 -4.96
N ALA A 121 0.89 -9.16 -4.51
CA ALA A 121 -0.44 -8.55 -4.58
C ALA A 121 -0.66 -7.42 -3.55
N ALA A 122 0.23 -7.28 -2.55
CA ALA A 122 0.27 -6.11 -1.68
C ALA A 122 1.07 -4.96 -2.31
N ILE A 123 2.19 -5.27 -2.98
CA ILE A 123 3.05 -4.30 -3.67
C ILE A 123 2.32 -3.64 -4.85
N PHE A 124 1.65 -4.44 -5.69
CA PHE A 124 0.95 -3.95 -6.89
C PHE A 124 -0.54 -3.72 -6.64
N ASN A 125 -0.88 -3.17 -5.48
CA ASN A 125 -2.26 -2.84 -5.16
C ASN A 125 -2.72 -1.53 -5.82
N LYS A 126 -4.03 -1.39 -6.10
CA LYS A 126 -4.64 -0.12 -6.53
C LYS A 126 -4.37 1.05 -5.55
N SER A 127 -4.27 0.78 -4.26
CA SER A 127 -3.89 1.78 -3.25
C SER A 127 -2.51 2.40 -3.51
N MET A 128 -1.62 1.69 -4.23
CA MET A 128 -0.24 2.10 -4.51
C MET A 128 -0.08 2.97 -5.76
N ILE A 129 -1.17 3.28 -6.47
CA ILE A 129 -1.14 4.06 -7.73
C ILE A 129 -0.45 5.41 -7.55
N LEU A 130 -0.64 6.08 -6.41
CA LEU A 130 0.03 7.36 -6.11
C LEU A 130 1.56 7.22 -6.17
N TYR A 131 2.11 6.20 -5.52
CA TYR A 131 3.56 5.97 -5.49
C TYR A 131 4.09 5.58 -6.86
N MET A 132 3.37 4.74 -7.61
CA MET A 132 3.75 4.37 -8.97
C MET A 132 3.77 5.60 -9.89
N TYR A 133 2.80 6.50 -9.75
CA TYR A 133 2.76 7.75 -10.51
C TYR A 133 3.94 8.66 -10.16
N CYS A 134 4.16 8.93 -8.87
CA CYS A 134 5.29 9.75 -8.41
C CYS A 134 6.63 9.17 -8.86
N ALA A 135 6.83 7.86 -8.67
CA ALA A 135 8.05 7.16 -9.09
C ALA A 135 8.25 7.25 -10.61
N GLY A 136 7.19 7.07 -11.41
CA GLY A 136 7.25 7.21 -12.86
C GLY A 136 7.66 8.61 -13.31
N VAL A 137 7.09 9.65 -12.70
CA VAL A 137 7.45 11.05 -12.99
C VAL A 137 8.92 11.33 -12.66
N PHE A 138 9.38 10.95 -11.46
CA PHE A 138 10.77 11.20 -11.07
C PHE A 138 11.77 10.35 -11.85
N ALA A 139 11.42 9.11 -12.18
CA ALA A 139 12.24 8.26 -13.05
C ALA A 139 12.38 8.86 -14.45
N PHE A 140 11.30 9.41 -15.01
CA PHE A 140 11.34 10.10 -16.30
C PHE A 140 12.27 11.33 -16.25
N ILE A 141 12.15 12.18 -15.23
CA ILE A 141 13.03 13.36 -15.05
C ILE A 141 14.50 12.93 -14.90
N PHE A 142 14.74 11.88 -14.12
CA PHE A 142 16.08 11.32 -13.91
C PHE A 142 16.70 10.83 -15.21
N LEU A 143 15.97 10.05 -16.01
CA LEU A 143 16.42 9.55 -17.30
C LEU A 143 16.76 10.70 -18.26
N ASN A 144 15.90 11.70 -18.39
CA ASN A 144 16.16 12.88 -19.23
C ASN A 144 17.41 13.64 -18.76
N SER A 145 17.60 13.78 -17.45
CA SER A 145 18.77 14.45 -16.87
C SER A 145 20.07 13.70 -17.20
N ILE A 146 20.05 12.37 -17.13
CA ILE A 146 21.19 11.53 -17.55
C ILE A 146 21.46 11.71 -19.04
N THR A 147 20.44 11.62 -19.89
CA THR A 147 20.61 11.78 -21.35
C THR A 147 21.21 13.14 -21.68
N TYR A 148 20.73 14.21 -21.05
CA TYR A 148 21.28 15.56 -21.23
C TYR A 148 22.74 15.65 -20.79
N PHE A 149 23.09 15.08 -19.64
CA PHE A 149 24.46 15.05 -19.14
C PHE A 149 25.41 14.31 -20.09
N LEU A 150 24.98 13.15 -20.60
CA LEU A 150 25.75 12.35 -21.55
C LEU A 150 25.92 13.08 -22.89
N LEU A 151 24.86 13.68 -23.43
CA LEU A 151 24.93 14.47 -24.68
C LEU A 151 25.89 15.66 -24.54
N ARG A 152 25.81 16.40 -23.43
CA ARG A 152 26.71 17.52 -23.15
C ARG A 152 28.18 17.06 -23.11
N ASN A 153 28.46 15.95 -22.45
CA ASN A 153 29.83 15.41 -22.39
C ASN A 153 30.33 14.91 -23.75
N CYS A 154 29.46 14.29 -24.56
CA CYS A 154 29.82 13.89 -25.92
C CYS A 154 30.16 15.09 -26.81
N ILE A 155 29.38 16.18 -26.75
CA ILE A 155 29.63 17.39 -27.53
C ILE A 155 30.96 18.03 -27.11
N ASN A 156 31.18 18.19 -25.80
CA ASN A 156 32.40 18.81 -25.28
C ASN A 156 33.67 18.04 -25.65
N ASN A 157 33.62 16.70 -25.67
CA ASN A 157 34.74 15.85 -26.08
C ASN A 157 35.03 15.91 -27.58
N HIS A 158 34.08 16.31 -28.42
CA HIS A 158 34.26 16.44 -29.87
C HIS A 158 34.78 17.81 -30.31
N SER A 159 34.66 18.81 -29.43
CA SER A 159 35.13 20.20 -29.65
C SER A 159 36.51 20.50 -29.04
N ALA A 160 37.17 19.49 -28.45
CA ALA A 160 38.54 19.54 -27.93
C ALA A 160 39.47 18.72 -28.83
#